data_AF-A0A433F824-F1
#
_entry.id   AF-A0A433F824-F1
#
_cell.length_a   1.000
_cell.length_b   1.000
_cell.length_c   1.000
_cell.angle_alpha   90.00
_cell.angle_beta   90.00
_cell.angle_gamma   90.00
#
_symmetry.space_group_name_H-M   'P 1'
#
loop_
_entity.id
_entity.type
_entity.pdbx_description
1 polymer ?
#
loop_
_entity_poly.entity_id
_entity_poly.type
_entity_poly.pdbx_seq_one_letter_code
_entity_poly.pdbx_strand_id
1 'polypeptide(L)'
;MDEAVVGPLIGIATSLVVLGVILAVTRMGASGELGRNGAVGIRIRATRRSDEAWRAGHAAALPVARTACLTVLLIDLVCLALVFLGPAGLLPWLAVLPTVAILAAMIPIARAATRGAENAPRSNT
;
A
#
# COMPACT_ATOMS: atom_id res chain seq x y z
N MET A 1 -25.05 8.77 -16.53
CA MET A 1 -24.34 7.82 -15.63
C MET A 1 -24.98 8.00 -14.28
N ASP A 2 -25.56 6.94 -13.72
CA ASP A 2 -26.29 7.04 -12.45
C ASP A 2 -25.33 7.49 -11.34
N GLU A 3 -25.75 8.43 -10.50
CA GLU A 3 -24.91 8.94 -9.41
C GLU A 3 -24.41 7.81 -8.48
N ALA A 4 -25.20 6.74 -8.33
CA ALA A 4 -24.85 5.56 -7.56
C ALA A 4 -23.63 4.78 -8.11
N VAL A 5 -23.32 4.91 -9.40
CA VAL A 5 -22.16 4.28 -10.06
C VAL A 5 -20.90 5.14 -9.92
N VAL A 6 -21.06 6.46 -9.81
CA VAL A 6 -19.94 7.42 -9.71
C VAL A 6 -19.08 7.14 -8.48
N GLY A 7 -19.72 6.91 -7.32
CA GLY A 7 -19.02 6.68 -6.05
C GLY A 7 -18.03 5.51 -6.09
N PRO A 8 -18.48 4.30 -6.46
CA PRO A 8 -17.59 3.14 -6.63
C PRO A 8 -16.46 3.35 -7.62
N LEU A 9 -16.72 4.00 -8.76
CA LEU A 9 -15.68 4.29 -9.76
C LEU A 9 -14.60 5.23 -9.19
N ILE A 10 -14.99 6.27 -8.45
CA ILE A 10 -14.05 7.17 -7.76
C ILE A 10 -13.24 6.39 -6.72
N GLY A 11 -13.89 5.52 -5.94
CA GLY A 11 -13.23 4.68 -4.94
C GLY A 11 -12.17 3.76 -5.56
N ILE A 12 -12.51 3.05 -6.64
CA ILE A 12 -11.60 2.16 -7.38
C ILE A 12 -10.45 2.98 -8.00
N ALA A 13 -10.74 4.11 -8.65
CA ALA A 13 -9.70 4.96 -9.22
C ALA A 13 -8.72 5.48 -8.16
N THR A 14 -9.24 5.89 -7.00
CA THR A 14 -8.43 6.33 -5.85
C THR A 14 -7.58 5.17 -5.31
N SER A 15 -8.15 3.97 -5.20
CA SER A 15 -7.41 2.75 -4.82
C SER A 15 -6.20 2.54 -5.71
N LEU A 16 -6.35 2.58 -7.04
CA LEU A 16 -5.24 2.40 -7.99
C LEU A 16 -4.11 3.41 -7.78
N VAL A 17 -4.45 4.68 -7.53
CA VAL A 17 -3.46 5.73 -7.21
C VAL A 17 -2.71 5.38 -5.93
N VAL A 18 -3.43 4.97 -4.87
CA VAL A 18 -2.83 4.59 -3.59
C VAL A 18 -1.92 3.38 -3.72
N LEU A 19 -2.30 2.35 -4.47
CA LEU A 19 -1.45 1.20 -4.77
C LEU A 19 -0.15 1.61 -5.48
N GLY A 20 -0.26 2.50 -6.47
CA GLY A 20 0.88 3.07 -7.17
C GLY A 20 1.83 3.80 -6.21
N VAL A 21 1.29 4.62 -5.31
CA VAL A 21 2.06 5.34 -4.28
C VAL A 21 2.75 4.36 -3.32
N ILE A 22 2.04 3.35 -2.82
CA ILE A 22 2.62 2.33 -1.92
C ILE A 22 3.82 1.64 -2.59
N LEU A 23 3.67 1.19 -3.84
CA LEU A 23 4.75 0.52 -4.57
C LEU A 23 5.91 1.46 -4.87
N ALA A 24 5.64 2.67 -5.35
CA ALA A 24 6.66 3.66 -5.69
C ALA A 24 7.49 4.04 -4.48
N VAL A 25 6.85 4.45 -3.39
CA VAL A 25 7.53 4.86 -2.15
C VAL A 25 8.30 3.70 -1.54
N THR A 26 7.73 2.48 -1.54
CA THR A 26 8.42 1.30 -1.00
C THR A 26 9.66 0.96 -1.83
N ARG A 27 9.58 1.05 -3.15
CA ARG A 27 10.70 0.81 -4.07
C ARG A 27 11.78 1.88 -3.93
N MET A 28 11.41 3.16 -3.92
CA MET A 28 12.34 4.28 -3.77
C MET A 28 13.08 4.19 -2.43
N GLY A 29 12.37 3.87 -1.34
CA GLY A 29 12.99 3.63 -0.03
C GLY A 29 13.98 2.46 -0.02
N ALA A 30 13.68 1.38 -0.75
CA ALA A 30 14.57 0.22 -0.86
C ALA A 30 15.85 0.54 -1.68
N SER A 31 15.70 1.32 -2.75
CA SER A 31 16.79 1.73 -3.63
C SER A 31 17.70 2.82 -3.05
N GLY A 32 17.23 3.55 -2.02
CA GLY A 32 17.94 4.68 -1.42
C GLY A 32 17.67 6.02 -2.10
N GLU A 33 16.85 6.07 -3.16
CA GLU A 33 16.41 7.31 -3.82
C GLU A 33 15.57 8.20 -2.90
N LEU A 34 14.89 7.60 -1.92
CA LEU A 34 14.12 8.31 -0.91
C LEU A 34 14.89 8.30 0.40
N GLY A 35 15.38 9.47 0.83
CA GLY A 35 16.09 9.62 2.09
C GLY A 35 15.18 9.38 3.31
N ARG A 36 15.76 8.91 4.41
CA ARG A 36 15.07 8.63 5.69
C ARG A 36 14.30 9.83 6.28
N ASN A 37 14.73 11.05 5.94
CA ASN A 37 14.13 12.31 6.39
C ASN A 37 13.12 12.90 5.39
N GLY A 38 12.71 12.15 4.35
CA GLY A 38 11.68 12.59 3.41
C GLY A 38 10.28 12.70 4.04
N ALA A 39 9.36 13.34 3.31
CA ALA A 39 7.97 13.50 3.73
C ALA A 39 7.13 12.20 3.62
N VAL A 40 7.59 11.22 2.83
CA VAL A 40 6.88 9.97 2.50
C VAL A 40 7.73 8.74 2.88
N GLY A 41 7.10 7.57 3.07
CA GLY A 41 7.76 6.32 3.44
C GLY A 41 7.09 5.54 4.57
N ILE A 42 7.59 4.33 4.85
CA ILE A 42 7.16 3.53 6.00
C ILE A 42 7.86 4.08 7.26
N ARG A 43 7.26 5.09 7.90
CA ARG A 43 7.88 5.89 8.98
C ARG A 43 7.60 5.37 10.39
N ILE A 44 8.07 4.17 10.70
CA ILE A 44 7.98 3.58 12.05
C ILE A 44 9.30 3.78 12.82
N ARG A 45 9.33 3.44 14.12
CA ARG A 45 10.54 3.60 14.96
C ARG A 45 11.73 2.82 14.40
N ALA A 46 11.49 1.59 13.92
CA ALA A 46 12.54 0.71 13.42
C ALA A 46 13.21 1.24 12.14
N THR A 47 12.44 1.68 11.14
CA THR A 47 12.96 2.17 9.85
C THR A 47 13.63 3.54 9.95
N ARG A 48 13.29 4.34 10.98
CA ARG A 48 13.85 5.69 11.18
C ARG A 48 15.15 5.72 11.99
N ARG A 49 15.68 4.59 12.46
CA ARG A 49 16.88 4.61 13.33
C ARG A 49 18.19 4.93 12.60
N SER A 50 18.32 4.51 11.35
CA SER A 50 19.50 4.73 10.50
C SER A 50 19.12 4.59 9.03
N ASP A 51 19.95 5.09 8.12
CA ASP A 51 19.70 4.99 6.68
C ASP A 51 19.76 3.53 6.19
N GLU A 52 20.59 2.71 6.83
CA GLU A 52 20.62 1.26 6.62
C GLU A 52 19.30 0.59 7.01
N ALA A 53 18.75 0.95 8.18
CA ALA A 53 17.46 0.43 8.64
C ALA A 53 16.31 0.89 7.76
N TRP A 54 16.38 2.11 7.23
CA TRP A 54 15.44 2.64 6.26
C TRP A 54 15.43 1.79 4.99
N ARG A 55 16.60 1.57 4.38
CA ARG A 55 16.73 0.77 3.16
C ARG A 55 16.34 -0.69 3.39
N ALA A 56 16.84 -1.31 4.45
CA ALA A 56 16.56 -2.70 4.78
C ALA A 56 15.07 -2.94 5.07
N GLY A 57 14.42 -2.03 5.80
CA GLY A 57 12.99 -2.11 6.05
C GLY A 57 12.17 -2.01 4.77
N HIS A 58 12.45 -1.03 3.90
CA HIS A 58 11.74 -0.90 2.63
C HIS A 58 12.02 -2.08 1.68
N ALA A 59 13.24 -2.59 1.64
CA ALA A 59 13.60 -3.76 0.85
C ALA A 59 12.83 -5.02 1.30
N ALA A 60 12.72 -5.24 2.62
CA ALA A 60 11.93 -6.34 3.18
C ALA A 60 10.42 -6.17 2.95
N ALA A 61 9.93 -4.93 2.96
CA ALA A 61 8.53 -4.61 2.72
C ALA A 61 8.12 -4.75 1.25
N LEU A 62 9.05 -4.53 0.30
CA LEU A 62 8.76 -4.50 -1.15
C LEU A 62 8.07 -5.76 -1.69
N PRO A 63 8.53 -7.00 -1.44
CA PRO A 63 7.83 -8.20 -1.93
C PRO A 63 6.44 -8.34 -1.32
N VAL A 64 6.27 -7.97 -0.04
CA VAL A 64 4.97 -8.01 0.64
C VAL A 64 4.02 -6.96 0.07
N ALA A 65 4.52 -5.74 -0.20
CA ALA A 65 3.77 -4.66 -0.84
C ALA A 65 3.34 -5.05 -2.25
N ARG A 66 4.20 -5.73 -3.03
CA ARG A 66 3.83 -6.24 -4.37
C ARG A 66 2.68 -7.25 -4.31
N THR A 67 2.79 -8.25 -3.44
CA THR A 67 1.72 -9.25 -3.27
C THR A 67 0.43 -8.59 -2.80
N ALA A 68 0.51 -7.69 -1.81
CA ALA A 68 -0.66 -7.00 -1.30
C ALA A 68 -1.32 -6.10 -2.34
N CYS A 69 -0.54 -5.34 -3.12
CA CYS A 69 -1.07 -4.50 -4.19
C CYS A 69 -1.71 -5.34 -5.30
N LEU A 70 -1.13 -6.50 -5.66
CA LEU A 70 -1.73 -7.41 -6.62
C LEU A 70 -3.06 -7.96 -6.09
N THR A 71 -3.13 -8.35 -4.82
CA THR A 71 -4.37 -8.82 -4.19
C THR A 71 -5.45 -7.74 -4.19
N VAL A 72 -5.11 -6.50 -3.82
CA VAL A 72 -6.08 -5.38 -3.85
C VAL A 72 -6.50 -5.07 -5.29
N LEU A 73 -5.59 -5.11 -6.26
CA LEU A 73 -5.93 -4.92 -7.67
C LEU A 73 -6.94 -5.97 -8.16
N LEU A 74 -6.81 -7.24 -7.75
CA LEU A 74 -7.80 -8.26 -8.07
C LEU A 74 -9.16 -7.97 -7.43
N ILE A 75 -9.19 -7.44 -6.20
CA ILE A 75 -10.41 -6.99 -5.53
C ILE A 75 -11.04 -5.81 -6.32
N ASP A 76 -10.24 -4.84 -6.74
CA ASP A 76 -10.69 -3.72 -7.56
C ASP A 76 -11.32 -4.19 -8.87
N LEU A 77 -10.71 -5.17 -9.55
CA LEU A 77 -11.27 -5.75 -10.78
C LEU A 77 -12.62 -6.45 -10.55
N VAL A 78 -12.75 -7.19 -9.45
CA VAL A 78 -14.02 -7.82 -9.08
C VAL A 78 -15.07 -6.75 -8.75
N CYS A 79 -14.70 -5.71 -8.00
CA CYS A 79 -15.61 -4.61 -7.68
C CYS A 79 -16.05 -3.87 -8.94
N LEU A 80 -15.12 -3.61 -9.87
CA LEU A 80 -15.42 -2.97 -11.15
C LEU A 80 -16.41 -3.80 -11.98
N ALA A 81 -16.22 -5.12 -12.04
CA ALA A 81 -17.17 -6.01 -12.72
C ALA A 81 -18.57 -5.94 -12.07
N LEU A 82 -18.64 -5.94 -10.72
CA LEU A 82 -19.89 -5.87 -9.98
C LEU A 82 -20.59 -4.51 -10.08
N VAL A 83 -19.87 -3.42 -10.38
CA VAL A 83 -20.49 -2.12 -10.67
C VAL A 83 -21.40 -2.20 -11.89
N PHE A 84 -21.02 -2.97 -12.91
CA PHE A 84 -21.77 -3.07 -14.17
C PHE A 84 -22.68 -4.30 -14.27
N LEU A 85 -22.31 -5.39 -13.59
CA LEU A 85 -22.97 -6.69 -13.71
C LEU A 85 -23.68 -7.12 -12.42
N GLY A 86 -23.44 -6.41 -11.31
CA GLY A 86 -23.89 -6.80 -9.99
C GLY A 86 -25.22 -6.15 -9.56
N PRO A 87 -25.82 -6.63 -8.45
CA PRO A 87 -27.02 -6.03 -7.88
C PRO A 87 -26.78 -4.58 -7.43
N ALA A 88 -27.71 -3.68 -7.72
CA ALA A 88 -27.62 -2.26 -7.35
C ALA A 88 -27.43 -2.04 -5.84
N GLY A 89 -27.96 -2.93 -4.99
CA GLY A 89 -27.78 -2.87 -3.53
C GLY A 89 -26.33 -3.05 -3.05
N LEU A 90 -25.42 -3.53 -3.91
CA LEU A 90 -23.99 -3.64 -3.58
C LEU A 90 -23.22 -2.34 -3.80
N LEU A 91 -23.71 -1.41 -4.63
CA LEU A 91 -22.96 -0.23 -5.06
C LEU A 91 -22.30 0.54 -3.91
N PRO A 92 -22.97 0.86 -2.78
CA PRO A 92 -22.33 1.59 -1.68
C PRO A 92 -21.10 0.86 -1.10
N TRP A 93 -21.11 -0.46 -1.11
CA TRP A 93 -20.06 -1.30 -0.50
C TRP A 93 -18.84 -1.46 -1.41
N LEU A 94 -19.02 -1.38 -2.73
CA LEU A 94 -17.93 -1.56 -3.70
C LEU A 94 -16.87 -0.46 -3.62
N ALA A 95 -17.22 0.74 -3.12
CA ALA A 95 -16.24 1.79 -2.84
C ALA A 95 -15.43 1.53 -1.54
N VAL A 96 -16.04 0.82 -0.58
CA VAL A 96 -15.47 0.61 0.76
C VAL A 96 -14.50 -0.57 0.77
N LEU A 97 -14.80 -1.64 0.03
CA LEU A 97 -14.03 -2.89 0.02
C LEU A 97 -12.54 -2.69 -0.33
N PRO A 98 -12.17 -1.97 -1.41
CA PRO A 98 -10.75 -1.72 -1.71
C PRO A 98 -10.04 -0.94 -0.61
N THR A 99 -10.73 0.05 -0.04
CA THR A 99 -10.20 0.86 1.06
C THR A 99 -9.87 0.00 2.29
N VAL A 100 -10.78 -0.87 2.69
CA VAL A 100 -10.56 -1.81 3.81
C VAL A 100 -9.42 -2.77 3.50
N ALA A 101 -9.34 -3.29 2.26
CA ALA A 101 -8.27 -4.18 1.84
C ALA A 101 -6.88 -3.50 1.89
N ILE A 102 -6.78 -2.23 1.47
CA ILE A 102 -5.56 -1.41 1.59
C ILE A 102 -5.16 -1.26 3.05
N LEU A 103 -6.10 -0.88 3.93
CA LEU A 103 -5.81 -0.71 5.36
C LEU A 103 -5.32 -2.02 5.99
N ALA A 104 -5.95 -3.15 5.65
CA ALA A 104 -5.50 -4.47 6.10
C ALA A 104 -4.10 -4.83 5.58
N ALA A 105 -3.80 -4.50 4.32
CA ALA A 105 -2.50 -4.73 3.69
C ALA A 105 -1.34 -3.96 4.36
N MET A 106 -1.62 -2.82 5.01
CA MET A 106 -0.59 -2.06 5.73
C MET A 106 0.03 -2.84 6.88
N ILE A 107 -0.70 -3.76 7.51
CA ILE A 107 -0.22 -4.55 8.64
C ILE A 107 0.97 -5.47 8.25
N PRO A 108 0.84 -6.39 7.28
CA PRO A 108 1.96 -7.24 6.87
C PRO A 108 3.11 -6.43 6.26
N ILE A 109 2.83 -5.35 5.52
CA ILE A 109 3.86 -4.44 4.98
C ILE A 109 4.69 -3.82 6.11
N ALA A 110 4.01 -3.26 7.13
CA ALA A 110 4.67 -2.67 8.28
C ALA A 110 5.46 -3.71 9.09
N ARG A 111 4.92 -4.91 9.28
CA ARG A 111 5.63 -6.01 9.97
C ARG A 111 6.88 -6.44 9.23
N ALA A 112 6.82 -6.56 7.91
CA ALA A 112 7.99 -6.86 7.09
C ALA A 112 9.03 -5.75 7.16
N ALA A 113 8.59 -4.48 7.11
CA ALA A 113 9.47 -3.33 7.26
C ALA A 113 10.18 -3.31 8.63
N THR A 114 9.46 -3.58 9.71
CA THR A 114 10.04 -3.67 11.06
C THR A 114 11.12 -4.74 11.11
N ARG A 115 10.81 -5.96 10.66
CA ARG A 115 11.76 -7.08 10.66
C ARG A 115 13.02 -6.78 9.83
N GLY A 116 12.84 -6.23 8.63
CA GLY A 116 13.97 -5.82 7.79
C GLY A 116 14.84 -4.74 8.45
N ALA A 117 14.20 -3.74 9.07
CA ALA A 117 14.89 -2.66 9.74
C ALA A 117 15.58 -3.09 11.05
N GLU A 118 15.06 -4.06 11.78
CA GLU A 118 15.68 -4.59 13.01
C GLU A 118 16.92 -5.42 12.71
N ASN A 119 16.93 -6.13 11.58
CA ASN A 119 18.07 -6.96 11.15
C ASN A 119 19.23 -6.15 10.54
N ALA A 120 19.01 -4.88 10.20
CA ALA A 120 20.10 -4.03 9.72
C ALA A 120 21.14 -3.77 10.83
N PRO A 121 22.40 -3.46 10.49
CA PRO A 121 23.37 -3.02 11.48
C PRO A 121 22.90 -1.75 12.19
N ARG A 122 23.28 -1.58 13.46
CA ARG A 122 23.17 -0.28 14.13
C ARG A 122 24.40 0.50 13.72
N SER A 123 24.23 1.59 12.95
CA SER A 123 25.33 2.49 12.68
C SER A 123 25.76 3.13 14.01
N ASN A 124 26.99 2.88 14.43
CA ASN A 124 27.66 3.65 15.48
C ASN A 124 28.01 5.01 14.87
N THR A 125 27.09 5.97 14.96
CA THR A 125 27.36 7.39 14.72
C THR A 125 26.97 8.15 15.95
#